data_AF-A0A2V5ZRX1-F1
#
_entry.id   AF-A0A2V5ZRX1-F1
#
_cell.length_a   1.000
_cell.length_b   1.000
_cell.length_c   1.000
_cell.angle_alpha   90.00
_cell.angle_beta   90.00
_cell.angle_gamma   90.00
#
_symmetry.space_group_name_H-M   'P 1'
#
loop_
_entity.id
_entity.type
_entity.pdbx_description
1 polymer ?
#
loop_
_entity_poly.entity_id
_entity_poly.type
_entity_poly.pdbx_seq_one_letter_code
_entity_poly.pdbx_strand_id
1 'polypeptide(L)'
;LAALSNLAWLLATSADPSLRNGSEAVRLAERADSASSRSETHPTILRILAAAYAEAGQFAAAKETARNGLQAANMQGNTALADALQSDLALYDLGLPFHK
;
A
#
# COMPACT_ATOMS: atom_id res chain seq x y z
N LEU A 1 -8.17 -12.39 4.88
CA LEU A 1 -7.64 -11.28 4.05
C LEU A 1 -7.75 -9.94 4.79
N ALA A 2 -8.95 -9.48 5.13
CA ALA A 2 -9.19 -8.19 5.78
C ALA A 2 -8.35 -7.93 7.05
N ALA A 3 -8.15 -8.94 7.92
CA ALA A 3 -7.33 -8.77 9.12
C ALA A 3 -5.85 -8.53 8.82
N LEU A 4 -5.28 -9.21 7.81
CA LEU A 4 -3.88 -9.03 7.38
C LEU A 4 -3.69 -7.63 6.78
N SER A 5 -4.59 -7.24 5.89
CA SER A 5 -4.53 -5.94 5.21
C SER A 5 -4.73 -4.77 6.18
N ASN A 6 -5.65 -4.90 7.14
CA ASN A 6 -5.89 -3.84 8.13
C ASN A 6 -4.68 -3.66 9.07
N LEU A 7 -4.07 -4.77 9.52
CA LEU A 7 -2.88 -4.70 10.37
C LEU A 7 -1.68 -4.16 9.59
N ALA A 8 -1.45 -4.63 8.37
CA ALA A 8 -0.40 -4.11 7.50
C ALA A 8 -0.55 -2.60 7.28
N TRP A 9 -1.77 -2.14 6.99
CA TRP A 9 -2.06 -0.72 6.81
C TRP A 9 -1.78 0.09 8.08
N LEU A 10 -2.17 -0.41 9.26
CA LEU A 10 -1.88 0.26 10.53
C LEU A 10 -0.37 0.39 10.77
N LEU A 11 0.37 -0.71 10.61
CA LEU A 11 1.81 -0.75 10.84
C LEU A 11 2.61 0.08 9.81
N ALA A 12 2.08 0.27 8.61
CA ALA A 12 2.71 1.12 7.59
C ALA A 12 2.41 2.61 7.78
N THR A 13 1.17 2.96 8.16
CA THR A 13 0.66 4.33 7.97
C THR A 13 0.37 5.08 9.27
N SER A 14 0.54 4.47 10.45
CA SER A 14 0.20 5.14 11.71
C SER A 14 0.92 6.49 11.89
N ALA A 15 0.18 7.56 12.20
CA ALA A 15 0.76 8.81 12.68
C ALA A 15 1.63 8.62 13.92
N ASP A 16 1.26 7.70 14.81
CA ASP A 16 2.06 7.33 15.98
C ASP A 16 3.25 6.47 15.55
N PRO A 17 4.50 6.97 15.67
CA PRO A 17 5.70 6.22 15.29
C PRO A 17 5.90 4.93 16.09
N SER A 18 5.38 4.83 17.31
CA SER A 18 5.53 3.64 18.16
C SER A 18 4.76 2.43 17.63
N LEU A 19 3.74 2.68 16.80
CA LEU A 19 2.93 1.65 16.16
C LEU A 19 3.47 1.27 14.78
N ARG A 20 4.38 2.07 14.19
CA ARG A 20 4.89 1.78 12.86
C ARG A 20 5.93 0.67 12.89
N ASN A 21 5.81 -0.22 11.91
CA ASN A 21 6.74 -1.32 11.70
C ASN A 21 6.72 -1.73 10.23
N GLY A 22 7.59 -1.11 9.42
CA GLY A 22 7.65 -1.36 7.98
C GLY A 22 7.94 -2.82 7.63
N SER A 23 8.83 -3.50 8.35
CA SER A 23 9.20 -4.89 8.04
C SER A 23 8.04 -5.86 8.28
N GLU A 24 7.32 -5.71 9.39
CA GLU A 24 6.14 -6.53 9.66
C GLU A 24 4.96 -6.14 8.74
N ALA A 25 4.82 -4.86 8.42
CA ALA A 25 3.82 -4.40 7.45
C ALA A 25 4.02 -5.06 6.08
N VAL A 26 5.27 -5.12 5.58
CA VAL A 26 5.61 -5.77 4.31
C VAL A 26 5.23 -7.25 4.36
N ARG A 27 5.64 -7.97 5.41
CA ARG A 27 5.35 -9.41 5.56
C ARG A 27 3.85 -9.69 5.52
N LEU A 28 3.03 -8.85 6.17
CA LEU A 28 1.58 -9.01 6.21
C LEU A 28 0.93 -8.63 4.87
N ALA A 29 1.41 -7.56 4.24
CA ALA A 29 0.90 -7.08 2.95
C ALA A 29 1.20 -8.05 1.81
N GLU A 30 2.41 -8.62 1.73
CA GLU A 30 2.78 -9.62 0.71
C GLU A 30 1.93 -10.89 0.81
N ARG A 31 1.61 -11.33 2.04
CA ARG A 31 0.68 -12.43 2.28
C ARG A 31 -0.75 -12.10 1.84
N ALA A 32 -1.19 -10.86 2.05
CA ALA A 32 -2.49 -10.41 1.57
C ALA A 32 -2.53 -10.33 0.04
N ASP A 33 -1.45 -9.84 -0.59
CA ASP A 33 -1.34 -9.72 -2.05
C ASP A 33 -1.42 -11.09 -2.72
N SER A 34 -0.63 -12.05 -2.24
CA SER A 34 -0.63 -13.44 -2.70
C SER A 34 -2.00 -14.13 -2.57
N ALA A 35 -2.80 -13.73 -1.58
CA ALA A 35 -4.14 -14.29 -1.34
C ALA A 35 -5.26 -13.54 -2.08
N SER A 36 -4.96 -12.41 -2.71
CA SER A 36 -5.96 -11.50 -3.30
C SER A 36 -5.82 -11.30 -4.81
N SER A 37 -4.88 -11.97 -5.49
CA SER A 37 -4.49 -11.70 -6.89
C SER A 37 -5.62 -11.78 -7.93
N ARG A 38 -6.78 -12.33 -7.58
CA ARG A 38 -7.99 -12.39 -8.43
C ARG A 38 -9.24 -11.75 -7.80
N SER A 39 -9.07 -11.01 -6.71
CA SER A 39 -10.17 -10.37 -5.98
C SER A 39 -10.36 -8.92 -6.44
N GLU A 40 -11.61 -8.44 -6.38
CA GLU A 40 -11.94 -7.02 -6.56
C GLU A 40 -11.18 -6.12 -5.59
N THR A 41 -10.83 -6.63 -4.41
CA THR A 41 -10.08 -5.88 -3.39
C THR A 41 -8.59 -5.77 -3.66
N HIS A 42 -8.08 -6.43 -4.70
CA HIS A 42 -6.65 -6.46 -5.03
C HIS A 42 -6.01 -5.06 -5.19
N PRO A 43 -6.63 -4.06 -5.83
CA PRO A 43 -6.04 -2.70 -5.92
C PRO A 43 -5.84 -2.06 -4.54
N THR A 44 -6.75 -2.30 -3.59
CA THR A 44 -6.60 -1.83 -2.21
C THR A 44 -5.44 -2.52 -1.51
N ILE A 45 -5.25 -3.83 -1.76
CA ILE A 45 -4.10 -4.57 -1.22
C ILE A 45 -2.78 -4.05 -1.80
N LEU A 46 -2.73 -3.75 -3.10
CA LEU A 46 -1.57 -3.13 -3.74
C LEU A 46 -1.23 -1.77 -3.12
N ARG A 47 -2.23 -0.94 -2.80
CA ARG A 47 -2.01 0.31 -2.07
C ARG A 47 -1.37 0.08 -0.70
N ILE A 48 -1.86 -0.91 0.05
CA ILE A 48 -1.34 -1.25 1.38
C ILE A 48 0.11 -1.75 1.29
N LEU A 49 0.39 -2.62 0.32
CA LEU A 49 1.74 -3.12 0.08
C LEU A 49 2.71 -2.00 -0.32
N ALA A 50 2.26 -1.05 -1.15
CA ALA A 50 3.07 0.11 -1.51
C ALA A 50 3.43 0.97 -0.28
N ALA A 51 2.46 1.23 0.61
CA ALA A 51 2.70 1.96 1.85
C ALA A 51 3.66 1.21 2.78
N ALA A 52 3.54 -0.12 2.87
CA ALA A 52 4.44 -0.95 3.66
C ALA A 52 5.88 -0.91 3.12
N TYR A 53 6.06 -1.00 1.80
CA TYR A 53 7.37 -0.84 1.18
C TYR A 53 7.97 0.55 1.43
N ALA A 54 7.16 1.61 1.34
CA ALA A 54 7.63 2.97 1.62
C ALA A 54 8.08 3.15 3.08
N GLU A 55 7.31 2.63 4.04
CA GLU A 55 7.69 2.67 5.47
C GLU A 55 8.95 1.86 5.76
N ALA A 56 9.20 0.78 5.00
CA ALA A 56 10.45 0.02 5.05
C ALA A 56 11.62 0.68 4.30
N GLY A 57 11.43 1.87 3.71
CA GLY A 57 12.45 2.58 2.92
C GLY A 57 12.66 2.02 1.51
N GLN A 58 11.84 1.07 1.08
CA GLN A 58 11.91 0.41 -0.23
C GLN A 58 11.12 1.20 -1.28
N PHE A 59 11.47 2.46 -1.50
CA PHE A 59 10.70 3.37 -2.35
C PHE A 59 10.59 2.94 -3.81
N ALA A 60 11.59 2.24 -4.35
CA ALA A 60 11.50 1.71 -5.72
C ALA A 60 10.34 0.71 -5.86
N ALA A 61 10.25 -0.25 -4.94
CA ALA A 61 9.16 -1.23 -4.88
C ALA A 61 7.82 -0.55 -4.58
N ALA A 62 7.79 0.39 -3.63
CA ALA A 62 6.58 1.15 -3.29
C ALA A 62 5.95 1.83 -4.53
N LYS A 63 6.79 2.47 -5.36
CA LYS A 63 6.32 3.14 -6.57
C LYS A 63 5.83 2.17 -7.64
N GLU A 64 6.52 1.07 -7.84
CA GLU A 64 6.09 0.04 -8.79
C GLU A 64 4.73 -0.55 -8.36
N THR A 65 4.61 -0.95 -7.10
CA THR A 65 3.36 -1.50 -6.55
C THR A 65 2.22 -0.48 -6.60
N ALA A 66 2.46 0.79 -6.27
CA ALA A 66 1.43 1.81 -6.34
C ALA A 66 0.97 2.09 -7.78
N ARG A 67 1.87 2.04 -8.78
CA ARG A 67 1.48 2.16 -10.20
C ARG A 67 0.62 0.99 -10.65
N ASN A 68 0.95 -0.23 -10.24
CA ASN A 68 0.13 -1.41 -10.53
C ASN A 68 -1.25 -1.29 -9.89
N GLY A 69 -1.30 -0.84 -8.63
CA GLY A 69 -2.56 -0.55 -7.93
C GLY A 69 -3.39 0.51 -8.64
N LEU A 70 -2.75 1.58 -9.14
CA LEU A 70 -3.40 2.69 -9.82
C LEU A 70 -4.01 2.22 -11.14
N GLN A 71 -3.26 1.44 -11.93
CA GLN A 71 -3.78 0.84 -13.15
C GLN A 71 -4.99 -0.05 -12.87
N ALA A 72 -4.91 -0.89 -11.83
CA ALA A 72 -6.01 -1.78 -11.46
C ALA A 72 -7.25 -1.02 -10.95
N ALA A 73 -7.07 0.04 -10.15
CA ALA A 73 -8.15 0.90 -9.69
C ALA A 73 -8.85 1.61 -10.86
N ASN A 74 -8.08 2.12 -11.83
CA ASN A 74 -8.62 2.74 -13.04
C ASN A 74 -9.42 1.74 -13.90
N MET A 75 -8.93 0.51 -14.07
CA MET A 75 -9.66 -0.54 -14.79
C MET A 75 -10.99 -0.92 -14.12
N GLN A 76 -11.06 -0.81 -12.78
CA GLN A 76 -12.28 -1.04 -12.02
C GLN A 76 -13.20 0.21 -11.93
N GLY A 77 -12.79 1.36 -12.47
CA GLY A 77 -13.53 2.61 -12.33
C GLY A 77 -13.55 3.17 -10.90
N ASN A 78 -12.63 2.73 -10.03
CA ASN A 78 -12.54 3.19 -8.65
C ASN A 78 -11.69 4.46 -8.55
N THR A 79 -12.29 5.60 -8.94
CA THR A 79 -11.62 6.90 -8.98
C THR A 79 -11.06 7.32 -7.62
N ALA A 80 -11.80 7.09 -6.54
CA ALA A 80 -11.35 7.46 -5.20
C ALA A 80 -10.04 6.75 -4.79
N LEU A 81 -9.91 5.47 -5.14
CA LEU A 81 -8.66 4.73 -4.89
C LEU A 81 -7.54 5.16 -5.83
N ALA A 82 -7.85 5.46 -7.09
CA ALA A 82 -6.89 5.97 -8.06
C ALA A 82 -6.28 7.31 -7.59
N ASP A 83 -7.09 8.26 -7.14
CA ASP A 83 -6.63 9.56 -6.63
C ASP A 83 -5.76 9.40 -5.39
N ALA A 84 -6.12 8.48 -4.50
CA ALA A 84 -5.34 8.17 -3.31
C ALA A 84 -3.97 7.58 -3.67
N LEU A 85 -3.91 6.65 -4.63
CA LEU A 85 -2.66 6.06 -5.12
C LEU A 85 -1.77 7.07 -5.85
N GLN A 86 -2.35 8.02 -6.57
CA GLN A 86 -1.59 9.12 -7.18
C GLN A 86 -0.96 10.03 -6.11
N SER A 87 -1.70 10.31 -5.04
CA SER A 87 -1.19 11.09 -3.90
C SER A 87 -0.06 10.35 -3.18
N ASP A 88 -0.23 9.04 -2.93
CA ASP A 88 0.80 8.18 -2.34
C ASP A 88 2.06 8.15 -3.23
N LEU A 89 1.91 8.02 -4.56
CA LEU A 89 3.03 8.06 -5.51
C LEU A 89 3.84 9.35 -5.44
N ALA A 90 3.18 10.50 -5.33
CA ALA A 90 3.85 11.79 -5.19
C ALA A 90 4.72 11.85 -3.92
N LEU A 91 4.27 11.27 -2.81
CA LEU A 91 5.06 11.15 -1.59
C LEU A 91 6.27 10.22 -1.80
N TYR A 92 6.06 9.07 -2.45
CA TYR A 92 7.14 8.11 -2.68
C TYR A 92 8.20 8.62 -3.66
N ASP A 93 7.85 9.48 -4.62
CA ASP A 93 8.81 10.15 -5.48
C ASP A 93 9.68 11.17 -4.72
N LEU A 94 9.16 11.73 -3.62
CA LEU A 94 9.94 12.56 -2.68
C LEU A 94 10.72 11.73 -1.65
N GLY A 95 10.62 10.39 -1.68
CA GLY A 95 11.23 9.52 -0.68
C GLY A 95 10.57 9.62 0.70
N LEU A 96 9.28 9.97 0.74
CA LEU A 96 8.51 10.09 1.97
C LEU A 96 7.47 8.96 2.07
N PRO A 97 7.35 8.27 3.21
CA PRO A 97 6.26 7.31 3.43
C PRO A 97 4.92 8.04 3.63
N PHE A 98 3.83 7.33 3.34
CA PHE A 98 2.48 7.83 3.62
C PHE A 98 2.09 7.49 5.07
N HIS A 99 1.78 8.51 5.87
CA HIS A 99 1.20 8.37 7.21
C HIS A 99 -0.17 9.07 7.24
N LYS A 100 -1.13 8.48 7.96
CA LYS A 100 -2.52 8.95 8.09
C LYS A 100 -2.80 9.59 9.44
#